data_AF-A0A7Y8IH21-F1
#
_entry.id   AF-A0A7Y8IH21-F1
#
_cell.length_a   1.000
_cell.length_b   1.000
_cell.length_c   1.000
_cell.angle_alpha   90.00
_cell.angle_beta   90.00
_cell.angle_gamma   90.00
#
_symmetry.space_group_name_H-M   'P 1'
#
loop_
_entity.id
_entity.type
_entity.pdbx_description
1 polymer ?
#
loop_
_entity_poly.entity_id
_entity_poly.type
_entity_poly.pdbx_seq_one_letter_code
_entity_poly.pdbx_strand_id
1 'polypeptide(L)'
;MLAVIGTVPDPGFPLVAGKVTLEDGNICIQGRRAAIRRGTPALLAAAVKVAEVLGREEPFGYLVGDIGRGDGSKALYQYLAQDLKQSDFHTICFHYLQPLVGWHSRIQSVIQKMTPKPILVADAGFMYVAKMSGRSSAYDLFTPDMGELAFLADELAPHPFYTRGFLLHEENRAPDLIARAYQHKNAARYLLVKGRKDYFADRDGIQAVIDHPMEEA
;
A
#
# COMPACT_ATOMS: atom_id res chain seq x y z
N MET A 1 -1.48 10.58 -13.62
CA MET A 1 -0.43 10.65 -12.57
C MET A 1 -0.68 9.60 -11.48
N LEU A 2 0.38 9.04 -10.88
CA LEU A 2 0.34 8.13 -9.72
C LEU A 2 0.48 8.95 -8.42
N ALA A 3 -0.42 8.73 -7.46
CA ALA A 3 -0.26 9.24 -6.10
C ALA A 3 0.14 8.13 -5.13
N VAL A 4 1.13 8.37 -4.28
CA VAL A 4 1.56 7.48 -3.19
C VAL A 4 1.28 8.15 -1.85
N ILE A 5 0.55 7.46 -1.00
CA ILE A 5 0.10 7.95 0.30
C ILE A 5 0.75 7.10 1.39
N GLY A 6 1.45 7.73 2.33
CA GLY A 6 1.98 7.01 3.47
C GLY A 6 2.78 7.88 4.42
N THR A 7 3.31 7.23 5.45
CA THR A 7 4.08 7.90 6.51
C THR A 7 5.57 7.82 6.26
N VAL A 8 6.30 8.77 6.85
CA VAL A 8 7.75 8.77 7.03
C VAL A 8 8.03 8.45 8.50
N PRO A 9 8.97 7.55 8.84
CA PRO A 9 9.27 7.17 10.23
C PRO A 9 10.10 8.25 10.95
N ASP A 10 9.62 9.48 10.95
CA ASP A 10 10.19 10.65 11.59
C ASP A 10 9.04 11.50 12.16
N PRO A 11 8.90 11.63 13.49
CA PRO A 11 7.79 12.37 14.09
C PRO A 11 7.82 13.87 13.80
N GLY A 12 8.98 14.42 13.40
CA GLY A 12 9.13 15.82 13.01
C GLY A 12 8.80 16.12 11.55
N PHE A 13 8.55 15.08 10.73
CA PHE A 13 8.28 15.27 9.32
C PHE A 13 6.87 15.88 9.12
N PRO A 14 6.75 17.05 8.46
CA PRO A 14 5.47 17.74 8.32
C PRO A 14 4.54 17.02 7.35
N LEU A 15 3.26 17.33 7.43
CA LEU A 15 2.30 16.93 6.40
C LEU A 15 2.59 17.74 5.12
N VAL A 16 2.93 17.04 4.03
CA VAL A 16 3.23 17.63 2.72
C VAL A 16 2.57 16.84 1.59
N ALA A 17 2.19 17.54 0.53
CA ALA A 17 1.51 16.99 -0.63
C ALA A 17 2.06 17.61 -1.92
N GLY A 18 2.68 16.83 -2.80
CA GLY A 18 3.33 17.38 -3.99
C GLY A 18 4.10 16.34 -4.81
N LYS A 19 4.65 16.77 -5.95
CA LYS A 19 5.56 15.93 -6.74
C LYS A 19 6.79 15.55 -5.92
N VAL A 20 7.25 14.32 -6.12
CA VAL A 20 8.42 13.75 -5.44
C VAL A 20 9.57 13.60 -6.42
N THR A 21 10.73 14.11 -6.04
CA THR A 21 12.00 13.94 -6.78
C THR A 21 13.04 13.23 -5.92
N LEU A 22 14.21 12.94 -6.50
CA LEU A 22 15.33 12.31 -5.80
C LEU A 22 16.54 13.22 -5.78
N GLU A 23 17.19 13.33 -4.63
CA GLU A 23 18.40 14.14 -4.44
C GLU A 23 19.26 13.54 -3.30
N ASP A 24 20.52 13.21 -3.59
CA ASP A 24 21.52 12.63 -2.68
C ASP A 24 20.97 11.55 -1.72
N GLY A 25 20.34 10.51 -2.26
CA GLY A 25 19.81 9.41 -1.44
C GLY A 25 18.58 9.78 -0.59
N ASN A 26 17.91 10.89 -0.89
CA ASN A 26 16.68 11.32 -0.27
C ASN A 26 15.57 11.46 -1.31
N ILE A 27 14.32 11.23 -0.90
CA ILE A 27 13.17 11.80 -1.60
C ILE A 27 13.02 13.27 -1.21
N CYS A 28 12.61 14.10 -2.17
CA CYS A 28 12.38 15.53 -1.99
C CYS A 28 10.94 15.89 -2.39
N ILE A 29 10.24 16.60 -1.52
CA ILE A 29 8.85 17.04 -1.71
C ILE A 29 8.64 18.40 -1.01
N GLN A 30 8.19 19.41 -1.75
CA GLN A 30 7.97 20.77 -1.22
C GLN A 30 9.16 21.32 -0.37
N GLY A 31 10.40 21.04 -0.79
CA GLY A 31 11.61 21.45 -0.06
C GLY A 31 11.84 20.72 1.27
N ARG A 32 11.17 19.58 1.49
CA ARG A 32 11.43 18.65 2.60
C ARG A 32 12.11 17.39 2.06
N ARG A 33 13.04 16.85 2.85
CA ARG A 33 13.82 15.65 2.50
C ARG A 33 13.49 14.52 3.46
N ALA A 34 13.37 13.30 2.93
CA ALA A 34 13.34 12.08 3.74
C ALA A 34 14.30 11.04 3.17
N ALA A 35 15.08 10.41 4.06
CA ALA A 35 16.08 9.44 3.66
C ALA A 35 15.43 8.19 3.04
N ILE A 36 16.00 7.73 1.92
CA ILE A 36 15.59 6.49 1.25
C ILE A 36 16.20 5.34 2.02
N ARG A 37 15.45 4.83 3.01
CA ARG A 37 15.84 3.63 3.78
C ARG A 37 14.89 2.49 3.53
N ARG A 38 13.64 2.64 3.98
CA ARG A 38 12.58 1.62 3.88
C ARG A 38 11.21 2.29 3.86
N GLY A 39 10.18 1.51 3.54
CA GLY A 39 8.79 1.94 3.60
C GLY A 39 8.45 3.00 2.55
N THR A 40 7.60 3.96 2.90
CA THR A 40 7.05 4.91 1.91
C THR A 40 8.12 5.70 1.14
N PRO A 41 9.22 6.19 1.76
CA PRO A 41 10.32 6.80 1.02
C PRO A 41 10.99 5.87 0.00
N ALA A 42 11.15 4.58 0.32
CA ALA A 42 11.74 3.61 -0.61
C ALA A 42 10.81 3.29 -1.78
N LEU A 43 9.50 3.10 -1.51
CA LEU A 43 8.48 2.93 -2.55
C LEU A 43 8.45 4.13 -3.50
N LEU A 44 8.45 5.36 -2.95
CA LEU A 44 8.48 6.58 -3.76
C LEU A 44 9.75 6.69 -4.60
N ALA A 45 10.91 6.35 -4.04
CA ALA A 45 12.16 6.35 -4.79
C ALA A 45 12.14 5.38 -5.97
N ALA A 46 11.65 4.16 -5.75
CA ALA A 46 11.45 3.18 -6.82
C ALA A 46 10.46 3.71 -7.86
N ALA A 47 9.33 4.29 -7.44
CA ALA A 47 8.34 4.87 -8.34
C ALA A 47 8.89 6.02 -9.19
N VAL A 48 9.74 6.89 -8.61
CA VAL A 48 10.43 7.96 -9.37
C VAL A 48 11.35 7.34 -10.42
N LYS A 49 12.17 6.35 -10.06
CA LYS A 49 13.08 5.69 -11.04
C LYS A 49 12.34 4.96 -12.14
N VAL A 50 11.24 4.29 -11.82
CA VAL A 50 10.37 3.67 -12.83
C VAL A 50 9.77 4.74 -13.75
N ALA A 51 9.31 5.87 -13.20
CA ALA A 51 8.77 6.96 -14.00
C ALA A 51 9.82 7.56 -14.96
N GLU A 52 11.04 7.80 -14.47
CA GLU A 52 12.17 8.27 -15.29
C GLU A 52 12.44 7.33 -16.47
N VAL A 53 12.56 6.02 -16.20
CA VAL A 53 12.84 5.00 -17.23
C VAL A 53 11.71 4.91 -18.25
N LEU A 54 10.45 5.05 -17.82
CA LEU A 54 9.28 4.95 -18.68
C LEU A 54 8.90 6.28 -19.36
N GLY A 55 9.65 7.36 -19.14
CA GLY A 55 9.33 8.69 -19.67
C GLY A 55 7.97 9.22 -19.15
N ARG A 56 7.63 8.92 -17.91
CA ARG A 56 6.40 9.35 -17.23
C ARG A 56 6.68 10.50 -16.26
N GLU A 57 5.62 11.22 -15.90
CA GLU A 57 5.69 12.26 -14.87
C GLU A 57 6.07 11.69 -13.50
N GLU A 58 6.66 12.54 -12.67
CA GLU A 58 7.01 12.18 -11.30
C GLU A 58 5.77 11.78 -10.48
N PRO A 59 5.89 10.81 -9.56
CA PRO A 59 4.80 10.48 -8.66
C PRO A 59 4.47 11.65 -7.73
N PHE A 60 3.20 11.75 -7.36
CA PHE A 60 2.72 12.66 -6.33
C PHE A 60 2.75 11.96 -4.97
N GLY A 61 3.32 12.60 -3.96
CA GLY A 61 3.39 12.08 -2.59
C GLY A 61 2.45 12.81 -1.66
N TYR A 62 1.77 12.06 -0.79
CA TYR A 62 1.09 12.57 0.40
C TYR A 62 1.77 11.97 1.62
N LEU A 63 2.60 12.77 2.28
CA LEU A 63 3.51 12.30 3.33
C LEU A 63 3.29 13.05 4.64
N VAL A 64 3.50 12.34 5.74
CA VAL A 64 3.50 12.87 7.10
C VAL A 64 4.42 12.04 7.99
N GLY A 65 4.96 12.63 9.03
CA GLY A 65 5.68 11.93 10.07
C GLY A 65 4.78 11.04 10.94
N ASP A 66 5.10 9.76 11.07
CA ASP A 66 4.47 8.88 12.06
C ASP A 66 5.42 7.73 12.42
N ILE A 67 5.54 7.44 13.72
CA ILE A 67 6.36 6.35 14.26
C ILE A 67 5.51 5.18 14.77
N GLY A 68 4.24 5.11 14.35
CA GLY A 68 3.27 4.10 14.78
C GLY A 68 2.34 4.55 15.90
N ARG A 69 2.42 5.83 16.32
CA ARG A 69 1.51 6.41 17.32
C ARG A 69 0.15 6.74 16.72
N GLY A 70 0.09 7.09 15.43
CA GLY A 70 -1.15 7.37 14.73
C GLY A 70 -1.50 8.83 14.55
N ASP A 71 -0.81 9.73 15.24
CA ASP A 71 -1.10 11.16 15.20
C ASP A 71 -0.91 11.72 13.77
N GLY A 72 0.21 11.35 13.13
CA GLY A 72 0.48 11.67 11.73
C GLY A 72 -0.52 11.03 10.78
N SER A 73 -0.75 9.71 10.93
CA SER A 73 -1.71 8.97 10.10
C SER A 73 -3.11 9.61 10.15
N LYS A 74 -3.58 9.98 11.34
CA LYS A 74 -4.88 10.66 11.54
C LYS A 74 -4.92 12.03 10.85
N ALA A 75 -3.86 12.84 10.99
CA ALA A 75 -3.76 14.13 10.31
C ALA A 75 -3.78 13.97 8.79
N LEU A 76 -3.09 12.95 8.27
CA LEU A 76 -3.06 12.67 6.84
C LEU A 76 -4.41 12.17 6.32
N TYR A 77 -5.11 11.31 7.04
CA TYR A 77 -6.49 10.94 6.70
C TYR A 77 -7.44 12.16 6.66
N GLN A 78 -7.31 13.08 7.62
CA GLN A 78 -8.11 14.31 7.65
C GLN A 78 -7.87 15.18 6.41
N TYR A 79 -6.60 15.35 6.05
CA TYR A 79 -6.20 16.12 4.89
C TYR A 79 -6.69 15.48 3.59
N LEU A 80 -6.44 14.18 3.39
CA LEU A 80 -6.87 13.42 2.21
C LEU A 80 -8.39 13.46 1.99
N ALA A 81 -9.18 13.45 3.07
CA ALA A 81 -10.64 13.52 2.97
C ALA A 81 -11.15 14.85 2.38
N GLN A 82 -10.32 15.89 2.32
CA GLN A 82 -10.61 17.14 1.64
C GLN A 82 -9.93 17.22 0.29
N ASP A 83 -8.63 16.92 0.25
CA ASP A 83 -7.79 17.15 -0.92
C ASP A 83 -8.14 16.23 -2.09
N LEU A 84 -8.41 14.94 -1.83
CA LEU A 84 -8.72 13.98 -2.91
C LEU A 84 -9.96 14.34 -3.73
N LYS A 85 -10.89 15.15 -3.18
CA LYS A 85 -12.07 15.62 -3.90
C LYS A 85 -11.73 16.52 -5.10
N GLN A 86 -10.57 17.15 -5.07
CA GLN A 86 -10.10 18.10 -6.07
C GLN A 86 -8.99 17.51 -6.95
N SER A 87 -8.62 16.25 -6.71
CA SER A 87 -7.58 15.55 -7.46
C SER A 87 -8.14 14.72 -8.61
N ASP A 88 -7.33 14.51 -9.64
CA ASP A 88 -7.65 13.75 -10.86
C ASP A 88 -6.67 12.58 -11.08
N PHE A 89 -6.12 12.02 -9.99
CA PHE A 89 -5.17 10.91 -10.09
C PHE A 89 -5.77 9.71 -10.83
N HIS A 90 -4.98 9.12 -11.71
CA HIS A 90 -5.35 7.88 -12.39
C HIS A 90 -5.17 6.66 -11.48
N THR A 91 -4.17 6.71 -10.61
CA THR A 91 -3.82 5.62 -9.70
C THR A 91 -3.46 6.19 -8.33
N ILE A 92 -4.01 5.60 -7.28
CA ILE A 92 -3.71 5.93 -5.89
C ILE A 92 -3.19 4.67 -5.21
N CYS A 93 -1.94 4.72 -4.77
CA CYS A 93 -1.30 3.70 -3.97
C CYS A 93 -1.27 4.14 -2.50
N PHE A 94 -1.93 3.37 -1.65
CA PHE A 94 -1.83 3.53 -0.20
C PHE A 94 -0.80 2.57 0.36
N HIS A 95 0.21 3.10 1.05
CA HIS A 95 1.30 2.33 1.62
C HIS A 95 1.14 2.18 3.15
N TYR A 96 1.92 2.86 4.00
CA TYR A 96 1.73 2.73 5.45
C TYR A 96 0.95 3.90 6.05
N LEU A 97 -0.23 3.60 6.60
CA LEU A 97 -0.96 4.43 7.56
C LEU A 97 -1.46 3.55 8.71
N GLN A 98 -1.56 4.10 9.91
CA GLN A 98 -2.14 3.37 11.04
C GLN A 98 -3.59 2.96 10.72
N PRO A 99 -4.02 1.72 11.04
CA PRO A 99 -5.31 1.19 10.59
C PRO A 99 -6.51 1.80 11.34
N LEU A 100 -6.93 2.99 10.91
CA LEU A 100 -8.09 3.70 11.46
C LEU A 100 -9.32 3.48 10.57
N VAL A 101 -10.11 2.44 10.86
CA VAL A 101 -11.26 1.98 10.05
C VAL A 101 -12.29 3.10 9.75
N GLY A 102 -12.57 3.96 10.71
CA GLY A 102 -13.49 5.08 10.51
C GLY A 102 -12.99 6.10 9.47
N TRP A 103 -11.69 6.38 9.48
CA TRP A 103 -11.07 7.26 8.49
C TRP A 103 -10.96 6.60 7.12
N HIS A 104 -10.60 5.33 7.08
CA HIS A 104 -10.58 4.54 5.84
C HIS A 104 -11.95 4.58 5.13
N SER A 105 -13.04 4.37 5.88
CA SER A 105 -14.41 4.42 5.34
C SER A 105 -14.76 5.80 4.76
N ARG A 106 -14.27 6.87 5.39
CA ARG A 106 -14.45 8.24 4.90
C ARG A 106 -13.68 8.50 3.61
N ILE A 107 -12.42 8.04 3.52
CA ILE A 107 -11.63 8.13 2.29
C ILE A 107 -12.29 7.34 1.16
N GLN A 108 -12.75 6.12 1.42
CA GLN A 108 -13.50 5.32 0.45
C GLN A 108 -14.74 6.06 -0.08
N SER A 109 -15.49 6.72 0.81
CA SER A 109 -16.64 7.53 0.41
C SER A 109 -16.28 8.74 -0.47
N VAL A 110 -15.08 9.31 -0.30
CA VAL A 110 -14.56 10.38 -1.17
C VAL A 110 -14.19 9.81 -2.53
N ILE A 111 -13.40 8.74 -2.56
CA ILE A 111 -12.93 8.12 -3.80
C ILE A 111 -14.08 7.59 -4.66
N GLN A 112 -15.12 7.04 -4.05
CA GLN A 112 -16.30 6.56 -4.77
C GLN A 112 -17.05 7.65 -5.54
N LYS A 113 -16.83 8.92 -5.20
CA LYS A 113 -17.44 10.08 -5.89
C LYS A 113 -16.53 10.68 -6.95
N MET A 114 -15.28 10.24 -7.04
CA MET A 114 -14.35 10.70 -8.07
C MET A 114 -14.76 10.16 -9.44
N THR A 115 -14.66 11.00 -10.46
CA THR A 115 -14.95 10.64 -11.86
C THR A 115 -13.82 11.17 -12.76
N PRO A 116 -13.03 10.31 -13.42
CA PRO A 116 -13.07 8.85 -13.33
C PRO A 116 -12.64 8.33 -11.95
N LYS A 117 -13.05 7.09 -11.62
CA LYS A 117 -12.58 6.43 -10.40
C LYS A 117 -11.12 6.00 -10.61
N PRO A 118 -10.20 6.33 -9.68
CA PRO A 118 -8.81 5.90 -9.78
C PRO A 118 -8.66 4.38 -9.57
N ILE A 119 -7.60 3.82 -10.15
CA ILE A 119 -7.08 2.50 -9.78
C ILE A 119 -6.55 2.58 -8.36
N LEU A 120 -6.99 1.66 -7.49
CA LEU A 120 -6.60 1.62 -6.09
C LEU A 120 -5.64 0.47 -5.81
N VAL A 121 -4.45 0.84 -5.34
CA VAL A 121 -3.42 -0.10 -4.86
C VAL A 121 -3.30 0.04 -3.35
N ALA A 122 -3.21 -1.08 -2.63
CA ALA A 122 -2.77 -1.07 -1.24
C ALA A 122 -1.54 -1.96 -1.07
N ASP A 123 -0.54 -1.43 -0.39
CA ASP A 123 0.72 -2.10 -0.09
C ASP A 123 1.03 -1.96 1.40
N ALA A 124 1.87 -2.84 1.92
CA ALA A 124 2.26 -2.91 3.31
C ALA A 124 1.08 -2.77 4.30
N GLY A 125 1.18 -1.83 5.23
CA GLY A 125 0.20 -1.65 6.32
C GLY A 125 -1.23 -1.30 5.89
N PHE A 126 -1.45 -0.73 4.69
CA PHE A 126 -2.80 -0.32 4.31
C PHE A 126 -3.71 -1.49 3.92
N MET A 127 -3.12 -2.62 3.49
CA MET A 127 -3.89 -3.85 3.26
C MET A 127 -4.62 -4.27 4.53
N TYR A 128 -4.04 -3.98 5.70
CA TYR A 128 -4.64 -4.34 6.99
C TYR A 128 -5.92 -3.56 7.28
N VAL A 129 -5.93 -2.24 7.07
CA VAL A 129 -7.15 -1.45 7.29
C VAL A 129 -8.22 -1.78 6.26
N ALA A 130 -7.83 -2.13 5.03
CA ALA A 130 -8.76 -2.58 4.00
C ALA A 130 -9.42 -3.94 4.37
N LYS A 131 -8.65 -4.87 4.95
CA LYS A 131 -9.17 -6.11 5.55
C LYS A 131 -10.09 -5.83 6.75
N MET A 132 -9.60 -5.10 7.75
CA MET A 132 -10.32 -4.82 8.99
C MET A 132 -11.64 -4.06 8.78
N SER A 133 -11.71 -3.24 7.73
CA SER A 133 -12.94 -2.52 7.35
C SER A 133 -13.94 -3.38 6.56
N GLY A 134 -13.56 -4.60 6.16
CA GLY A 134 -14.35 -5.43 5.26
C GLY A 134 -14.43 -4.90 3.82
N ARG A 135 -13.46 -4.08 3.40
CA ARG A 135 -13.45 -3.38 2.10
C ARG A 135 -12.25 -3.75 1.23
N SER A 136 -11.67 -4.94 1.41
CA SER A 136 -10.53 -5.38 0.60
C SER A 136 -10.86 -5.41 -0.89
N SER A 137 -12.04 -5.92 -1.24
CA SER A 137 -12.55 -5.96 -2.63
C SER A 137 -12.83 -4.60 -3.25
N ALA A 138 -12.74 -3.50 -2.50
CA ALA A 138 -12.82 -2.15 -3.07
C ALA A 138 -11.54 -1.71 -3.79
N TYR A 139 -10.44 -2.45 -3.59
CA TYR A 139 -9.13 -2.22 -4.20
C TYR A 139 -8.92 -3.08 -5.44
N ASP A 140 -8.15 -2.56 -6.38
CA ASP A 140 -7.80 -3.24 -7.61
C ASP A 140 -6.59 -4.16 -7.41
N LEU A 141 -5.61 -3.74 -6.61
CA LEU A 141 -4.38 -4.51 -6.38
C LEU A 141 -3.94 -4.44 -4.92
N PHE A 142 -3.64 -5.60 -4.34
CA PHE A 142 -2.81 -5.74 -3.15
C PHE A 142 -1.47 -6.34 -3.50
N THR A 143 -0.42 -5.91 -2.81
CA THR A 143 0.96 -6.40 -3.01
C THR A 143 1.53 -7.01 -1.73
N PRO A 144 0.94 -8.07 -1.14
CA PRO A 144 1.43 -8.63 0.12
C PRO A 144 2.76 -9.35 -0.05
N ASP A 145 3.61 -9.37 0.97
CA ASP A 145 4.58 -10.47 1.14
C ASP A 145 3.92 -11.73 1.72
N MET A 146 4.68 -12.81 1.92
CA MET A 146 4.14 -14.06 2.48
C MET A 146 3.57 -13.94 3.90
N GLY A 147 4.18 -13.11 4.76
CA GLY A 147 3.69 -12.87 6.12
C GLY A 147 2.42 -12.04 6.12
N GLU A 148 2.36 -11.03 5.26
CA GLU A 148 1.17 -10.21 5.03
C GLU A 148 0.03 -11.03 4.43
N LEU A 149 0.33 -11.93 3.48
CA LEU A 149 -0.64 -12.84 2.90
C LEU A 149 -1.20 -13.80 3.96
N ALA A 150 -0.36 -14.32 4.85
CA ALA A 150 -0.82 -15.14 5.97
C ALA A 150 -1.80 -14.38 6.86
N PHE A 151 -1.57 -13.08 7.09
CA PHE A 151 -2.54 -12.23 7.77
C PHE A 151 -3.85 -12.06 6.98
N LEU A 152 -3.80 -11.84 5.67
CA LEU A 152 -5.01 -11.73 4.84
C LEU A 152 -5.82 -13.03 4.82
N ALA A 153 -5.16 -14.19 4.84
CA ALA A 153 -5.76 -15.53 4.82
C ALA A 153 -6.39 -15.96 6.17
N ASP A 154 -6.01 -15.33 7.28
CA ASP A 154 -6.57 -15.60 8.61
C ASP A 154 -7.81 -14.74 8.85
N GLU A 155 -9.02 -15.31 8.69
CA GLU A 155 -10.29 -14.63 8.94
C GLU A 155 -10.41 -14.03 10.35
N LEU A 156 -9.81 -14.68 11.35
CA LEU A 156 -9.98 -14.33 12.75
C LEU A 156 -8.88 -13.40 13.28
N ALA A 157 -7.80 -13.18 12.53
CA ALA A 157 -6.69 -12.35 12.98
C ALA A 157 -7.10 -10.87 13.08
N PRO A 158 -7.12 -10.28 14.30
CA PRO A 158 -7.49 -8.87 14.48
C PRO A 158 -6.35 -7.90 14.13
N HIS A 159 -5.10 -8.39 14.11
CA HIS A 159 -3.90 -7.63 13.76
C HIS A 159 -2.80 -8.57 13.22
N PRO A 160 -1.87 -8.11 12.36
CA PRO A 160 -0.75 -8.91 11.85
C PRO A 160 0.08 -9.61 12.94
N PHE A 161 0.33 -8.93 14.06
CA PHE A 161 1.02 -9.54 15.22
C PHE A 161 0.30 -10.77 15.82
N TYR A 162 -0.99 -10.95 15.57
CA TYR A 162 -1.80 -12.05 16.11
C TYR A 162 -2.09 -13.15 15.09
N THR A 163 -1.42 -13.18 13.93
CA THR A 163 -1.52 -14.32 13.02
C THR A 163 -1.09 -15.58 13.73
N ARG A 164 -2.03 -16.49 13.98
CA ARG A 164 -1.81 -17.69 14.80
C ARG A 164 -0.83 -18.63 14.11
N GLY A 165 0.43 -18.69 14.52
CA GLY A 165 1.36 -19.77 14.15
C GLY A 165 1.67 -19.96 12.65
N PHE A 166 1.18 -19.10 11.76
CA PHE A 166 1.45 -19.17 10.31
C PHE A 166 2.78 -18.51 9.90
N LEU A 167 3.46 -17.82 10.83
CA LEU A 167 4.69 -17.07 10.55
C LEU A 167 5.95 -17.94 10.42
N LEU A 168 5.83 -19.26 10.58
CA LEU A 168 6.96 -20.18 10.51
C LEU A 168 6.74 -21.20 9.41
N HIS A 169 7.47 -20.97 8.30
CA HIS A 169 7.84 -21.90 7.25
C HIS A 169 6.69 -22.49 6.42
N GLU A 170 6.51 -21.98 5.21
CA GLU A 170 6.55 -22.76 3.95
C GLU A 170 6.01 -21.91 2.78
N GLU A 171 6.87 -21.50 1.85
CA GLU A 171 6.47 -20.90 0.55
C GLU A 171 5.49 -21.81 -0.22
N ASN A 172 5.52 -23.12 0.06
CA ASN A 172 4.61 -24.14 -0.47
C ASN A 172 3.12 -23.88 -0.16
N ARG A 173 2.82 -22.91 0.72
CA ARG A 173 1.44 -22.58 1.12
C ARG A 173 0.86 -21.37 0.37
N ALA A 174 1.61 -20.70 -0.52
CA ALA A 174 1.11 -19.52 -1.22
C ALA A 174 -0.24 -19.77 -1.94
N PRO A 175 -0.44 -20.86 -2.71
CA PRO A 175 -1.74 -21.15 -3.33
C PRO A 175 -2.89 -21.26 -2.32
N ASP A 176 -2.68 -21.97 -1.21
CA ASP A 176 -3.70 -22.16 -0.17
C ASP A 176 -4.03 -20.84 0.55
N LEU A 177 -3.01 -20.02 0.85
CA LEU A 177 -3.20 -18.74 1.49
C LEU A 177 -3.92 -17.74 0.57
N ILE A 178 -3.58 -17.72 -0.72
CA ILE A 178 -4.30 -16.95 -1.75
C ILE A 178 -5.77 -17.37 -1.80
N ALA A 179 -6.04 -18.68 -1.93
CA ALA A 179 -7.40 -19.21 -1.99
C ALA A 179 -8.21 -18.82 -0.75
N ARG A 180 -7.62 -18.94 0.45
CA ARG A 180 -8.26 -18.53 1.71
C ARG A 180 -8.53 -17.02 1.78
N ALA A 181 -7.58 -16.18 1.36
CA ALA A 181 -7.77 -14.73 1.35
C ALA A 181 -8.98 -14.34 0.48
N TYR A 182 -9.13 -14.98 -0.70
CA TYR A 182 -10.32 -14.78 -1.55
C TYR A 182 -11.59 -15.38 -0.96
N GLN A 183 -11.54 -16.59 -0.40
CA GLN A 183 -12.67 -17.26 0.26
C GLN A 183 -13.30 -16.36 1.33
N HIS A 184 -12.46 -15.71 2.14
CA HIS A 184 -12.90 -14.82 3.22
C HIS A 184 -13.06 -13.35 2.80
N LYS A 185 -12.98 -13.03 1.50
CA LYS A 185 -13.13 -11.67 0.94
C LYS A 185 -12.13 -10.64 1.54
N ASN A 186 -10.96 -11.12 1.92
CA ASN A 186 -9.86 -10.34 2.48
C ASN A 186 -8.82 -9.91 1.43
N ALA A 187 -9.05 -10.21 0.16
CA ALA A 187 -8.20 -9.83 -0.95
C ALA A 187 -8.80 -8.67 -1.78
N ALA A 188 -7.93 -7.92 -2.45
CA ALA A 188 -8.30 -7.03 -3.55
C ALA A 188 -8.73 -7.83 -4.78
N ARG A 189 -9.12 -7.12 -5.86
CA ARG A 189 -9.43 -7.78 -7.14
C ARG A 189 -8.27 -8.65 -7.62
N TYR A 190 -7.05 -8.14 -7.54
CA TYR A 190 -5.83 -8.86 -7.83
C TYR A 190 -4.88 -8.87 -6.62
N LEU A 191 -4.14 -9.97 -6.46
CA LEU A 191 -2.98 -10.06 -5.57
C LEU A 191 -1.72 -10.20 -6.41
N LEU A 192 -0.68 -9.42 -6.07
CA LEU A 192 0.70 -9.68 -6.47
C LEU A 192 1.48 -10.04 -5.20
N VAL A 193 1.52 -11.34 -4.89
CA VAL A 193 2.20 -11.85 -3.70
C VAL A 193 3.70 -11.89 -3.97
N LYS A 194 4.47 -11.13 -3.19
CA LYS A 194 5.92 -10.97 -3.36
C LYS A 194 6.68 -12.03 -2.57
N GLY A 195 7.72 -12.61 -3.17
CA GLY A 195 8.59 -13.57 -2.49
C GLY A 195 9.74 -14.04 -3.38
N ARG A 196 10.28 -15.23 -3.11
CA ARG A 196 11.26 -15.85 -4.02
C ARG A 196 10.69 -16.07 -5.44
N LYS A 197 9.39 -16.36 -5.50
CA LYS A 197 8.57 -16.31 -6.71
C LYS A 197 7.40 -15.39 -6.40
N ASP A 198 7.07 -14.54 -7.36
CA ASP A 198 5.87 -13.72 -7.25
C ASP A 198 4.67 -14.44 -7.85
N TYR A 199 3.53 -14.35 -7.17
CA TYR A 199 2.28 -14.93 -7.64
C TYR A 199 1.31 -13.81 -7.99
N PHE A 200 0.90 -13.75 -9.26
CA PHE A 200 -0.22 -12.93 -9.69
C PHE A 200 -1.49 -13.78 -9.65
N ALA A 201 -2.46 -13.36 -8.85
CA ALA A 201 -3.69 -14.12 -8.62
C ALA A 201 -4.92 -13.22 -8.63
N ASP A 202 -6.06 -13.82 -8.95
CA ASP A 202 -7.38 -13.25 -8.73
C ASP A 202 -8.30 -14.28 -8.02
N ARG A 203 -9.60 -13.97 -7.95
CA ARG A 203 -10.60 -14.83 -7.31
C ARG A 203 -10.73 -16.23 -7.94
N ASP A 204 -10.27 -16.41 -9.17
CA ASP A 204 -10.34 -17.67 -9.92
C ASP A 204 -9.06 -18.49 -9.76
N GLY A 205 -8.03 -17.94 -9.09
CA GLY A 205 -6.80 -18.63 -8.72
C GLY A 205 -5.54 -17.87 -9.14
N ILE A 206 -4.42 -18.61 -9.21
CA ILE A 206 -3.14 -18.07 -9.68
C ILE A 206 -3.19 -17.97 -11.20
N GLN A 207 -3.02 -16.75 -11.70
CA GLN A 207 -3.05 -16.40 -13.12
C GLN A 207 -1.66 -16.44 -13.75
N ALA A 208 -0.62 -16.10 -12.98
CA ALA A 208 0.76 -16.22 -13.41
C ALA A 208 1.71 -16.39 -12.20
N VAL A 209 2.86 -17.02 -12.46
CA VAL A 209 3.98 -17.13 -11.54
C VAL A 209 5.19 -16.49 -12.19
N ILE A 210 5.83 -15.56 -11.50
CA ILE A 210 7.01 -14.83 -11.97
C ILE A 210 8.17 -15.29 -11.09
N ASP A 211 9.15 -15.96 -11.70
CA ASP A 211 10.31 -16.50 -10.99
C ASP A 211 11.65 -15.86 -11.41
N HIS A 212 11.61 -14.85 -12.30
CA HIS A 212 12.76 -14.06 -12.71
C HIS A 212 12.35 -12.67 -13.23
N PRO A 213 13.21 -11.63 -13.06
CA PRO A 213 14.45 -11.64 -12.29
C PRO A 213 14.19 -11.81 -10.78
N MET A 214 15.16 -12.38 -10.06
CA MET A 214 15.12 -12.53 -8.60
C MET A 214 16.38 -11.90 -8.03
N GLU A 215 16.20 -10.95 -7.11
CA GLU A 215 17.26 -10.27 -6.39
C GLU A 215 17.12 -10.59 -4.89
N GLU A 216 18.24 -10.80 -4.21
CA GLU A 216 18.23 -11.00 -2.76
C GLU A 216 17.85 -9.68 -2.04
N ALA A 217 17.02 -9.79 -1.00
CA ALA A 217 16.47 -8.66 -0.25
C ALA A 217 17.44 -8.08 0.79
#